data_AF-A0ABD2XEY8-F1
#
_entry.id   AF-A0ABD2XEY8-F1
#
_cell.length_a   1.000
_cell.length_b   1.000
_cell.length_c   1.000
_cell.angle_alpha   90.00
_cell.angle_beta   90.00
_cell.angle_gamma   90.00
#
_symmetry.space_group_name_H-M   'P 1'
#
loop_
_entity.id
_entity.type
_entity.pdbx_description
1 polymer ?
#
loop_
_entity_poly.entity_id
_entity_poly.type
_entity_poly.pdbx_seq_one_letter_code
_entity_poly.pdbx_strand_id
1 'polypeptide(L)'
;MASRMGFYAPNLYNNDGNDFQHRERVANHYQTSAVNKSRLRYCIFFHYILFFVMLAKLSADILDRFNIFILEIEELAVPQPLLWEYIWLTSLLTSFLGFSAMRKNKIKTLKQYMIGITVLGLGSILYGFIYYFHDVYEYLSTGQKENIHVWQDLPYGMLWYGFILAASQVHGFTLYFSYNLLLAWQSRRAN
;
A
#
# COMPACT_ATOMS: atom_id res chain seq x y z
N MET A 1 26.12 22.02 27.27
CA MET A 1 26.96 23.13 27.76
C MET A 1 28.09 23.33 26.77
N ALA A 2 28.10 24.46 26.07
CA ALA A 2 29.27 24.95 25.33
C ALA A 2 29.31 26.46 25.58
N SER A 3 30.37 26.92 26.24
CA SER A 3 30.63 28.32 26.55
C SER A 3 31.36 28.98 25.38
N ARG A 4 30.99 30.24 25.10
CA ARG A 4 31.91 31.34 24.80
C ARG A 4 31.11 32.65 24.80
N MET A 5 31.34 33.45 25.82
CA MET A 5 30.88 34.83 25.92
C MET A 5 31.73 35.72 25.00
N GLY A 6 31.05 36.59 24.26
CA GLY A 6 31.42 38.00 24.08
C GLY A 6 32.48 38.32 23.02
N PHE A 7 32.02 38.70 21.82
CA PHE A 7 32.55 39.88 21.15
C PHE A 7 31.42 40.52 20.34
N TYR A 8 31.08 41.78 20.67
CA TYR A 8 30.12 42.60 19.96
C TYR A 8 30.62 42.83 18.52
N ALA A 9 30.05 42.11 17.55
CA ALA A 9 30.10 42.50 16.15
C ALA A 9 28.73 43.10 15.80
N PRO A 10 28.66 44.29 15.19
CA PRO A 10 27.40 44.83 14.72
C PRO A 10 26.85 43.83 13.69
N ASN A 11 25.54 43.57 13.79
CA ASN A 11 24.78 42.75 12.84
C ASN A 11 24.93 43.32 11.43
N LEU A 12 26.01 42.97 10.74
CA LEU A 12 26.11 43.08 9.30
C LEU A 12 25.26 41.95 8.76
N TYR A 13 24.11 42.39 8.26
CA TYR A 13 23.11 41.67 7.52
C TYR A 13 23.75 40.97 6.32
N ASN A 14 24.38 39.81 6.52
CA ASN A 14 24.81 38.91 5.45
C ASN A 14 23.56 38.28 4.82
N ASN A 15 22.91 39.05 3.94
CA ASN A 15 21.80 38.62 3.10
C ASN A 15 22.32 38.30 1.69
N ASP A 16 23.27 37.38 1.63
CA ASP A 16 24.03 37.04 0.42
C ASP A 16 23.22 36.13 -0.54
N GLY A 17 21.89 36.05 -0.38
CA GLY A 17 21.02 35.11 -1.08
C GLY A 17 21.18 33.64 -0.67
N ASN A 18 22.33 33.26 -0.08
CA ASN A 18 22.61 31.91 0.42
C ASN A 18 21.66 31.49 1.55
N ASP A 19 21.26 32.40 2.45
CA ASP A 19 20.26 32.11 3.50
C ASP A 19 18.87 31.88 2.90
N PHE A 20 18.48 32.66 1.87
CA PHE A 20 17.23 32.46 1.15
C PHE A 20 17.20 31.09 0.45
N GLN A 21 18.25 30.74 -0.29
CA GLN A 21 18.39 29.44 -0.96
C GLN A 21 18.37 28.27 0.03
N HIS A 22 19.03 28.43 1.19
CA HIS A 22 19.02 27.41 2.24
C HIS A 22 17.61 27.22 2.83
N ARG A 23 16.93 28.31 3.20
CA ARG A 23 15.56 28.27 3.74
C ARG A 23 14.55 27.69 2.75
N GLU A 24 14.65 28.07 1.48
CA GLU A 24 13.79 27.54 0.41
C GLU A 24 13.99 26.03 0.23
N ARG A 25 15.24 25.57 0.20
CA ARG A 25 15.56 24.14 0.10
C ARG A 25 15.01 23.34 1.28
N VAL A 26 15.18 23.85 2.49
CA VAL A 26 14.66 23.24 3.71
C VAL A 26 13.12 23.19 3.70
N ALA A 27 12.45 24.29 3.31
CA ALA A 27 11.00 24.36 3.21
C ALA A 27 10.44 23.35 2.19
N ASN A 28 11.04 23.27 1.01
CA ASN A 28 10.64 22.33 -0.05
C ASN A 28 10.78 20.87 0.42
N HIS A 29 11.83 20.53 1.17
CA HIS A 29 11.99 19.21 1.76
C HIS A 29 10.89 18.87 2.79
N TYR A 30 10.54 19.79 3.69
CA TYR A 30 9.47 19.58 4.65
C TYR A 30 8.11 19.43 3.96
N GLN A 31 7.83 20.25 2.95
CA GLN A 31 6.62 20.14 2.14
C GLN A 31 6.55 18.80 1.42
N THR A 32 7.64 18.37 0.76
CA THR A 32 7.72 17.07 0.08
C THR A 32 7.45 15.92 1.06
N SER A 33 8.06 15.94 2.24
CA SER A 33 7.80 14.89 3.23
C SER A 33 6.36 14.93 3.76
N ALA A 34 5.81 16.11 4.03
CA ALA A 34 4.44 16.25 4.53
C ALA A 34 3.41 15.73 3.53
N VAL A 35 3.53 16.13 2.26
CA VAL A 35 2.63 15.72 1.17
C VAL A 35 2.68 14.21 0.97
N ASN A 36 3.87 13.62 0.85
CA ASN A 36 3.99 12.18 0.61
C ASN A 36 3.53 11.35 1.83
N LYS A 37 3.69 11.82 3.07
CA LYS A 37 3.08 11.17 4.24
C LYS A 37 1.56 11.17 4.17
N SER A 38 0.97 12.30 3.76
CA SER A 38 -0.48 12.40 3.62
C SER A 38 -1.00 11.44 2.56
N ARG A 39 -0.36 11.42 1.38
CA ARG A 39 -0.70 10.50 0.28
C ARG A 39 -0.52 9.03 0.68
N LEU A 40 0.56 8.71 1.39
CA LEU A 40 0.77 7.35 1.90
C LEU A 40 -0.32 6.94 2.90
N ARG A 41 -0.82 7.85 3.76
CA ARG A 41 -1.97 7.56 4.62
C ARG A 41 -3.24 7.24 3.83
N TYR A 42 -3.49 7.95 2.73
CA TYR A 42 -4.62 7.63 1.84
C TYR A 42 -4.44 6.26 1.17
N CYS A 43 -3.24 5.91 0.69
CA CYS A 43 -2.99 4.58 0.16
C CYS A 43 -3.25 3.48 1.21
N ILE A 44 -2.80 3.69 2.45
CA ILE A 44 -3.11 2.76 3.55
C ILE A 44 -4.62 2.69 3.77
N PHE A 45 -5.32 3.82 3.83
CA PHE A 45 -6.78 3.83 3.97
C PHE A 45 -7.51 3.04 2.87
N PHE A 46 -7.13 3.21 1.60
CA PHE A 46 -7.70 2.42 0.50
C PHE A 46 -7.32 0.93 0.59
N HIS A 47 -6.13 0.61 1.10
CA HIS A 47 -5.77 -0.77 1.39
C HIS A 47 -6.67 -1.38 2.48
N TYR A 48 -7.04 -0.62 3.52
CA TYR A 48 -8.04 -1.07 4.51
C TYR A 48 -9.42 -1.32 3.86
N ILE A 49 -9.85 -0.47 2.92
CA ILE A 49 -11.12 -0.70 2.18
C ILE A 49 -11.05 -2.01 1.39
N LEU A 50 -9.99 -2.20 0.59
CA LEU A 50 -9.79 -3.44 -0.18
C LEU A 50 -9.66 -4.66 0.73
N PHE A 51 -9.07 -4.51 1.91
CA PHE A 51 -9.05 -5.55 2.93
C PHE A 51 -10.44 -5.97 3.36
N PHE A 52 -11.36 -5.03 3.62
CA PHE A 52 -12.73 -5.40 3.98
C PHE A 52 -13.48 -6.06 2.82
N VAL A 53 -13.21 -5.67 1.57
CA VAL A 53 -13.76 -6.36 0.39
C VAL A 53 -13.28 -7.81 0.33
N MET A 54 -11.97 -8.03 0.49
CA MET A 54 -11.39 -9.38 0.54
C MET A 54 -11.93 -10.17 1.74
N LEU A 55 -12.00 -9.57 2.92
CA LEU A 55 -12.53 -10.20 4.13
C LEU A 55 -14.00 -10.60 3.98
N ALA A 56 -14.82 -9.76 3.34
CA ALA A 56 -16.20 -10.09 3.03
C ALA A 56 -16.29 -11.33 2.13
N LYS A 57 -15.44 -11.42 1.10
CA LYS A 57 -15.34 -12.61 0.25
C LYS A 57 -14.92 -13.86 1.06
N LEU A 58 -13.97 -13.72 1.98
CA LEU A 58 -13.47 -14.84 2.80
C LEU A 58 -14.39 -15.18 3.98
N SER A 59 -15.42 -14.37 4.24
CA SER A 59 -16.23 -14.50 5.45
C SER A 59 -16.97 -15.83 5.53
N ALA A 60 -17.45 -16.38 4.42
CA ALA A 60 -18.12 -17.69 4.37
C ALA A 60 -17.21 -18.80 4.94
N ASP A 61 -16.02 -19.00 4.36
CA ASP A 61 -15.05 -20.00 4.84
C ASP A 61 -14.59 -19.73 6.29
N ILE A 62 -14.47 -18.46 6.69
CA ILE A 62 -14.14 -18.13 8.09
C ILE A 62 -15.27 -18.56 9.05
N LEU A 63 -16.53 -18.29 8.70
CA LEU A 63 -17.69 -18.65 9.52
C LEU A 63 -17.87 -20.16 9.63
N ASP A 64 -17.66 -20.88 8.53
CA ASP A 64 -17.67 -22.35 8.50
C ASP A 64 -16.66 -22.95 9.47
N ARG A 65 -15.44 -22.40 9.52
CA ARG A 65 -14.40 -22.84 10.47
C ARG A 65 -14.77 -22.62 11.94
N PHE A 66 -15.69 -21.70 12.22
CA PHE A 66 -16.26 -21.48 13.55
C PHE A 66 -17.55 -22.28 13.79
N ASN A 67 -17.99 -23.12 12.85
CA ASN A 67 -19.26 -23.83 12.85
C ASN A 67 -20.48 -22.88 12.95
N ILE A 68 -20.39 -21.71 12.31
CA ILE A 68 -21.49 -20.73 12.25
C ILE A 68 -22.12 -20.82 10.86
N PHE A 69 -23.39 -21.23 10.79
CA PHE A 69 -24.14 -21.32 9.53
C PHE A 69 -25.09 -20.14 9.37
N ILE A 70 -24.96 -19.42 8.25
CA ILE A 70 -25.87 -18.33 7.86
C ILE A 70 -26.36 -18.64 6.46
N LEU A 71 -27.65 -18.95 6.33
CA LEU A 71 -28.25 -19.44 5.08
C LEU A 71 -28.03 -18.47 3.91
N GLU A 72 -28.21 -17.17 4.15
CA GLU A 72 -28.05 -16.14 3.13
C GLU A 72 -26.62 -16.03 2.60
N ILE A 73 -25.62 -16.38 3.41
CA ILE A 73 -24.21 -16.38 3.00
C ILE A 73 -23.91 -17.64 2.18
N GLU A 74 -24.45 -18.78 2.58
CA GLU A 74 -24.28 -20.04 1.86
C GLU A 74 -24.99 -20.03 0.49
N GLU A 75 -26.17 -19.41 0.41
CA GLU A 75 -26.91 -19.24 -0.85
C GLU A 75 -26.15 -18.39 -1.88
N LEU A 76 -25.21 -17.53 -1.44
CA LEU A 76 -24.36 -16.78 -2.37
C LEU A 76 -23.37 -17.70 -3.11
N ALA A 77 -23.17 -18.93 -2.64
CA ALA A 77 -22.27 -19.92 -3.23
C ALA A 77 -20.89 -19.33 -3.58
N VAL A 78 -20.34 -18.54 -2.64
CA VAL A 78 -19.07 -17.83 -2.84
C VAL A 78 -17.94 -18.86 -3.04
N PRO A 79 -17.11 -18.73 -4.10
CA PRO A 79 -16.07 -19.72 -4.34
C PRO A 79 -15.04 -19.77 -3.21
N GLN A 80 -14.62 -20.99 -2.90
CA GLN A 80 -13.69 -21.26 -1.81
C GLN A 80 -12.40 -20.43 -1.93
N PRO A 81 -11.88 -19.88 -0.82
CA PRO A 81 -10.68 -19.06 -0.87
C PRO A 81 -9.43 -19.82 -1.29
N LEU A 82 -8.64 -19.18 -2.15
CA LEU A 82 -7.29 -19.65 -2.46
C LEU A 82 -6.29 -19.11 -1.45
N LEU A 83 -5.16 -19.81 -1.29
CA LEU A 83 -4.13 -19.44 -0.33
C LEU A 83 -3.59 -18.01 -0.55
N TRP A 84 -3.49 -17.56 -1.80
CA TRP A 84 -2.98 -16.22 -2.11
C TRP A 84 -3.87 -15.10 -1.55
N GLU A 85 -5.18 -15.34 -1.44
CA GLU A 85 -6.15 -14.38 -0.87
C GLU A 85 -5.89 -14.21 0.64
N TYR A 86 -5.68 -15.31 1.34
CA TYR A 86 -5.27 -15.33 2.74
C TYR A 86 -3.93 -14.64 2.97
N ILE A 87 -2.92 -14.94 2.15
CA ILE A 87 -1.62 -14.27 2.22
C ILE A 87 -1.78 -12.77 2.00
N TRP A 88 -2.61 -12.36 1.03
CA TRP A 88 -2.85 -10.95 0.75
C TRP A 88 -3.47 -10.21 1.94
N LEU A 89 -4.40 -10.81 2.69
CA LEU A 89 -4.95 -10.20 3.91
C LEU A 89 -3.85 -9.87 4.95
N THR A 90 -2.81 -10.70 5.05
CA THR A 90 -1.70 -10.45 5.99
C THR A 90 -0.88 -9.21 5.63
N SER A 91 -0.95 -8.74 4.38
CA SER A 91 -0.26 -7.53 3.94
C SER A 91 -0.76 -6.28 4.68
N LEU A 92 -2.01 -6.27 5.17
CA LEU A 92 -2.55 -5.19 5.98
C LEU A 92 -1.73 -4.98 7.26
N LEU A 93 -1.22 -6.05 7.88
CA LEU A 93 -0.42 -5.97 9.11
C LEU A 93 0.86 -5.16 8.91
N THR A 94 1.38 -5.08 7.69
CA THR A 94 2.56 -4.27 7.38
C THR A 94 2.29 -2.77 7.56
N SER A 95 1.02 -2.33 7.49
CA SER A 95 0.65 -0.91 7.66
C SER A 95 1.08 -0.32 9.01
N PHE A 96 1.16 -1.14 10.08
CA PHE A 96 1.71 -0.72 11.37
C PHE A 96 3.15 -0.21 11.23
N LEU A 97 3.96 -0.85 10.38
CA LEU A 97 5.31 -0.40 10.06
C LEU A 97 5.27 0.94 9.31
N GLY A 98 4.37 1.08 8.33
CA GLY A 98 4.17 2.33 7.58
C GLY A 98 3.84 3.53 8.49
N PHE A 99 2.84 3.39 9.36
CA PHE A 99 2.48 4.43 10.34
C PHE A 99 3.61 4.73 11.32
N SER A 100 4.26 3.69 11.86
CA SER A 100 5.39 3.84 12.79
C SER A 100 6.57 4.57 12.13
N ALA A 101 6.85 4.25 10.86
CA ALA A 101 7.89 4.91 10.09
C ALA A 101 7.58 6.39 9.85
N MET A 102 6.36 6.73 9.44
CA MET A 102 5.93 8.11 9.18
C MET A 102 5.95 9.00 10.44
N ARG A 103 5.65 8.44 11.63
CA ARG A 103 5.64 9.20 12.89
C ARG A 103 7.02 9.73 13.27
N LYS A 104 8.07 8.92 13.06
CA LYS A 104 9.45 9.21 13.51
C LYS A 104 10.46 9.32 12.36
N ASN A 105 10.00 9.38 11.11
CA ASN A 105 10.84 9.36 9.89
C ASN A 105 11.86 8.21 9.88
N LYS A 106 11.45 7.01 10.31
CA LYS A 106 12.35 5.86 10.45
C LYS A 106 12.58 5.17 9.11
N ILE A 107 13.71 5.47 8.47
CA ILE A 107 14.12 4.89 7.18
C ILE A 107 14.11 3.36 7.19
N LYS A 108 14.70 2.71 8.20
CA LYS A 108 14.75 1.23 8.28
C LYS A 108 13.35 0.63 8.32
N THR A 109 12.45 1.19 9.13
CA THR A 109 11.07 0.73 9.25
C THR A 109 10.28 0.96 7.97
N LEU A 110 10.52 2.08 7.27
CA LEU A 110 9.89 2.33 5.97
C LEU A 110 10.33 1.30 4.92
N LYS A 111 11.62 0.95 4.87
CA LYS A 111 12.12 -0.12 3.99
C LYS A 111 11.50 -1.48 4.32
N GLN A 112 11.34 -1.82 5.59
CA GLN A 112 10.66 -3.05 6.02
C GLN A 112 9.19 -3.05 5.58
N TYR A 113 8.49 -1.93 5.71
CA TYR A 113 7.13 -1.76 5.20
C TYR A 113 7.05 -1.98 3.68
N MET A 114 7.95 -1.37 2.92
CA MET A 114 8.01 -1.54 1.46
C MET A 114 8.25 -2.99 1.06
N ILE A 115 9.19 -3.69 1.70
CA ILE A 115 9.42 -5.13 1.46
C ILE A 115 8.16 -5.93 1.76
N GLY A 116 7.50 -5.66 2.89
CA GLY A 116 6.26 -6.34 3.27
C GLY A 116 5.15 -6.15 2.25
N ILE A 117 4.92 -4.93 1.76
CA ILE A 117 3.93 -4.65 0.71
C ILE A 117 4.30 -5.31 -0.62
N THR A 118 5.58 -5.32 -0.99
CA THR A 118 6.03 -5.99 -2.22
C THR A 118 5.78 -7.49 -2.17
N VAL A 119 6.14 -8.16 -1.06
CA VAL A 119 6.03 -9.62 -0.97
C VAL A 119 4.59 -10.06 -0.70
N LEU A 120 3.94 -9.52 0.33
CA LEU A 120 2.62 -9.97 0.78
C LEU A 120 1.47 -9.29 0.02
N GLY A 121 1.69 -8.08 -0.51
CA GLY A 121 0.69 -7.35 -1.29
C GLY A 121 0.81 -7.64 -2.78
N LEU A 122 1.88 -7.14 -3.42
CA LEU A 122 2.09 -7.29 -4.86
C LEU A 122 2.36 -8.74 -5.28
N GLY A 123 3.17 -9.48 -4.51
CA GLY A 123 3.48 -10.88 -4.82
C GLY A 123 2.22 -11.76 -4.84
N SER A 124 1.34 -11.59 -3.86
CA SER A 124 0.09 -12.35 -3.78
C SER A 124 -0.88 -12.04 -4.94
N ILE A 125 -1.06 -10.76 -5.30
CA ILE A 125 -1.92 -10.42 -6.45
C ILE A 125 -1.29 -10.79 -7.80
N LEU A 126 0.04 -10.82 -7.90
CA LEU A 126 0.73 -11.32 -9.10
C LEU A 126 0.46 -12.82 -9.28
N TYR A 127 0.51 -13.59 -8.18
CA TYR A 127 0.11 -14.99 -8.22
C TYR A 127 -1.35 -15.14 -8.67
N GLY A 128 -2.28 -14.37 -8.08
CA GLY A 128 -3.69 -14.36 -8.48
C GLY A 128 -3.89 -14.00 -9.95
N PHE A 129 -3.14 -13.02 -10.47
CA PHE A 129 -3.18 -12.62 -11.88
C PHE A 129 -2.81 -13.78 -12.81
N ILE A 130 -1.72 -14.48 -12.51
CA ILE A 130 -1.25 -15.63 -13.28
C ILE A 130 -2.25 -16.79 -13.18
N TYR A 131 -2.76 -17.04 -11.97
CA TYR A 131 -3.72 -18.12 -11.71
C TYR A 131 -4.99 -17.99 -12.58
N TYR A 132 -5.57 -16.78 -12.66
CA TYR A 132 -6.79 -16.53 -13.44
C TYR A 132 -6.54 -16.17 -14.91
N PHE A 133 -5.28 -16.18 -15.38
CA PHE A 133 -4.94 -15.73 -16.73
C PHE A 133 -5.66 -16.53 -17.81
N HIS A 134 -5.69 -17.85 -17.69
CA HIS A 134 -6.36 -18.73 -18.65
C HIS A 134 -7.85 -18.40 -18.76
N ASP A 135 -8.57 -18.35 -17.64
CA ASP A 135 -10.00 -18.08 -17.60
C ASP A 135 -10.36 -16.72 -18.19
N VAL A 136 -9.57 -15.70 -17.87
CA VAL A 136 -9.77 -14.36 -18.42
C VAL A 136 -9.48 -14.33 -19.91
N TYR A 137 -8.38 -14.95 -20.34
CA TYR A 137 -8.01 -15.01 -21.75
C TYR A 137 -9.06 -15.73 -22.60
N GLU A 138 -9.52 -16.90 -22.14
CA GLU A 138 -10.57 -17.69 -22.79
C GLU A 138 -11.86 -16.87 -22.91
N TYR A 139 -12.33 -16.30 -21.79
CA TYR A 139 -13.55 -15.49 -21.79
C TYR A 139 -13.48 -14.29 -22.74
N LEU A 140 -12.35 -13.57 -22.76
CA LEU A 140 -12.18 -12.41 -23.64
C LEU A 140 -12.00 -12.78 -25.11
N SER A 141 -11.52 -13.99 -25.41
CA SER A 141 -11.23 -14.43 -26.77
C SER A 141 -12.43 -15.10 -27.44
N THR A 142 -13.19 -15.92 -26.70
CA THR A 142 -14.28 -16.73 -27.24
C THR A 142 -15.66 -16.24 -26.79
N GLY A 143 -15.74 -15.48 -25.69
CA GLY A 143 -16.99 -15.10 -25.04
C GLY A 143 -17.69 -16.26 -24.33
N GLN A 144 -17.09 -17.46 -24.33
CA GLN A 144 -17.68 -18.66 -23.78
C GLN A 144 -17.39 -18.78 -22.27
N LYS A 145 -18.30 -19.42 -21.55
CA LYS A 145 -18.20 -19.65 -20.10
C LYS A 145 -18.02 -21.13 -19.72
N GLU A 146 -18.04 -22.02 -20.70
CA GLU A 146 -18.08 -23.48 -20.50
C GLU A 146 -16.76 -24.02 -19.93
N ASN A 147 -15.64 -23.38 -20.24
CA ASN A 147 -14.29 -23.84 -19.89
C ASN A 147 -13.61 -22.99 -18.80
N ILE A 148 -14.37 -22.14 -18.10
CA ILE A 148 -13.82 -21.20 -17.12
C ILE A 148 -14.59 -21.27 -15.80
N HIS A 149 -13.98 -20.79 -14.72
CA HIS A 149 -14.67 -20.70 -13.45
C HIS A 149 -15.65 -19.51 -13.41
N VAL A 150 -16.87 -19.79 -12.94
CA VAL A 150 -18.00 -18.83 -12.92
C VAL A 150 -18.57 -18.73 -11.51
N TRP A 151 -18.94 -17.52 -11.10
CA TRP A 151 -19.68 -17.26 -9.86
C TRP A 151 -20.90 -16.39 -10.19
N GLN A 152 -22.11 -16.87 -9.89
CA GLN A 152 -23.38 -16.21 -10.22
C GLN A 152 -23.47 -15.74 -11.68
N ASP A 153 -23.17 -16.65 -12.62
CA ASP A 153 -23.11 -16.39 -14.06
C ASP A 153 -22.07 -15.36 -14.52
N LEU A 154 -21.21 -14.86 -13.62
CA LEU A 154 -20.12 -13.95 -13.93
C LEU A 154 -18.78 -14.69 -14.02
N PRO A 155 -17.90 -14.34 -14.97
CA PRO A 155 -16.57 -14.94 -15.07
C PRO A 155 -15.75 -14.54 -13.84
N TYR A 156 -15.41 -15.52 -13.01
CA TYR A 156 -14.83 -15.24 -11.70
C TYR A 156 -13.44 -14.61 -11.81
N GLY A 157 -12.63 -15.07 -12.76
CA GLY A 157 -11.33 -14.48 -13.06
C GLY A 157 -11.41 -13.00 -13.44
N MET A 158 -12.48 -12.58 -14.14
CA MET A 158 -12.69 -11.17 -14.51
C MET A 158 -12.99 -10.30 -13.28
N LEU A 159 -13.79 -10.80 -12.34
CA LEU A 159 -14.05 -10.11 -11.08
C LEU A 159 -12.75 -9.93 -10.28
N TRP A 160 -11.90 -10.96 -10.24
CA TRP A 160 -10.59 -10.86 -9.62
C TRP A 160 -9.66 -9.90 -10.32
N TYR A 161 -9.66 -9.83 -11.65
CA TYR A 161 -8.85 -8.86 -12.38
C TYR A 161 -9.24 -7.41 -12.04
N GLY A 162 -10.53 -7.14 -11.79
CA GLY A 162 -10.98 -5.85 -11.25
C GLY A 162 -10.36 -5.52 -9.89
N PHE A 163 -10.41 -6.47 -8.94
CA PHE A 163 -9.78 -6.32 -7.63
C PHE A 163 -8.26 -6.16 -7.73
N ILE A 164 -7.59 -7.01 -8.52
CA ILE A 164 -6.14 -7.03 -8.72
C ILE A 164 -5.67 -5.69 -9.31
N LEU A 165 -6.42 -5.11 -10.24
CA LEU A 165 -6.10 -3.81 -10.81
C LEU A 165 -6.13 -2.71 -9.74
N ALA A 166 -7.20 -2.64 -8.94
CA ALA A 166 -7.33 -1.68 -7.85
C ALA A 166 -6.23 -1.86 -6.79
N ALA A 167 -5.97 -3.10 -6.38
CA ALA A 167 -4.92 -3.43 -5.41
C ALA A 167 -3.52 -3.08 -5.95
N SER A 168 -3.26 -3.34 -7.23
CA SER A 168 -2.01 -2.98 -7.90
C SER A 168 -1.78 -1.47 -7.89
N GLN A 169 -2.82 -0.68 -8.16
CA GLN A 169 -2.75 0.78 -8.10
C GLN A 169 -2.43 1.26 -6.68
N VAL A 170 -3.17 0.77 -5.67
CA VAL A 170 -2.96 1.15 -4.27
C VAL A 170 -1.54 0.80 -3.79
N HIS A 171 -1.06 -0.42 -4.10
CA HIS A 171 0.28 -0.87 -3.70
C HIS A 171 1.39 -0.19 -4.50
N GLY A 172 1.18 0.05 -5.79
CA GLY A 172 2.11 0.81 -6.64
C GLY A 172 2.30 2.24 -6.12
N PHE A 173 1.22 2.95 -5.82
CA PHE A 173 1.29 4.29 -5.22
C PHE A 173 1.88 4.27 -3.80
N THR A 174 1.59 3.23 -3.02
CA THR A 174 2.21 3.01 -1.70
C THR A 174 3.74 2.98 -1.81
N LEU A 175 4.28 2.20 -2.74
CA LEU A 175 5.72 2.10 -2.97
C LEU A 175 6.30 3.41 -3.53
N TYR A 176 5.60 4.06 -4.46
CA TYR A 176 6.02 5.33 -5.03
C TYR A 176 6.15 6.44 -3.96
N PHE A 177 5.12 6.64 -3.14
CA PHE A 177 5.17 7.65 -2.07
C PHE A 177 6.16 7.27 -0.96
N SER A 178 6.31 5.99 -0.65
CA SER A 178 7.33 5.51 0.30
C SER A 178 8.74 5.78 -0.23
N TYR A 179 8.99 5.57 -1.52
CA TYR A 179 10.27 5.88 -2.14
C TYR A 179 10.60 7.38 -2.08
N ASN A 180 9.64 8.25 -2.38
CA ASN A 180 9.81 9.70 -2.24
C ASN A 180 10.12 10.11 -0.79
N LEU A 181 9.48 9.46 0.20
CA LEU A 181 9.80 9.68 1.61
C LEU A 181 11.21 9.22 1.97
N LEU A 182 11.67 8.08 1.43
CA LEU A 182 13.05 7.62 1.64
C LEU A 182 14.05 8.65 1.16
N LEU A 183 13.88 9.16 -0.07
CA LEU A 183 14.75 10.20 -0.64
C LEU A 183 14.76 11.45 0.24
N ALA A 184 13.57 11.93 0.65
CA ALA A 184 13.45 13.13 1.49
C ALA A 184 14.05 12.96 2.90
N TRP A 185 14.04 11.75 3.47
CA TRP A 185 14.60 11.50 4.81
C TRP A 185 16.09 11.18 4.79
N GLN A 186 16.60 10.60 3.70
CA GLN A 186 18.01 10.31 3.52
C GLN A 186 18.82 11.59 3.25
N SER A 187 18.31 12.52 2.44
CA SER A 187 18.97 13.80 2.20
C SER A 187 19.19 14.60 3.50
N ARG A 188 18.29 14.49 4.47
CA ARG A 188 18.45 15.07 5.81
C ARG A 188 19.60 14.48 6.62
N ARG A 189 19.96 13.21 6.42
CA ARG A 189 21.07 12.58 7.17
C ARG A 189 22.44 12.89 6.58
N ALA A 190 22.49 13.27 5.31
CA ALA A 190 23.73 13.58 4.60
C ALA A 190 24.14 15.05 4.70
N ASN A 191 23.20 15.94 5.04
CA ASN A 191 23.42 17.36 5.35
C ASN A 191 23.49 17.57 6.86
#